data_AF-A0A9E5LUA0-F1
#
_entry.id   AF-A0A9E5LUA0-F1
#
_cell.length_a   1.000
_cell.length_b   1.000
_cell.length_c   1.000
_cell.angle_alpha   90.00
_cell.angle_beta   90.00
_cell.angle_gamma   90.00
#
_symmetry.space_group_name_H-M   'P 1'
#
loop_
_entity.id
_entity.type
_entity.pdbx_description
1 polymer ?
#
loop_
_entity_poly.entity_id
_entity_poly.type
_entity_poly.pdbx_seq_one_letter_code
_entity_poly.pdbx_strand_id
1 'polypeptide(L)' 'MLRRFGLVTLGILIVACSPQFDWRTIKNDAQGYSAMFPSKPQLIERSINYQQTSLKQTLEFAKVNE' A
#
# COMPACT_ATOMS: atom_id res chain seq x y z
N MET A 1 3.84 -11.67 -40.31
CA MET A 1 2.98 -11.90 -39.12
C MET A 1 3.75 -12.11 -37.83
N LEU A 2 4.85 -12.88 -37.84
CA LEU A 2 5.64 -13.23 -36.64
C LEU A 2 6.14 -12.03 -35.80
N ARG A 3 6.55 -10.93 -36.43
CA ARG A 3 7.02 -9.71 -35.74
C ARG A 3 5.92 -8.99 -34.95
N ARG A 4 4.66 -9.06 -35.39
CA ARG A 4 3.53 -8.44 -34.68
C ARG A 4 3.13 -9.27 -33.45
N PHE A 5 3.19 -10.61 -33.57
CA PHE A 5 2.96 -11.51 -32.44
C PHE A 5 4.01 -11.34 -31.34
N GLY A 6 5.30 -11.23 -31.69
CA GLY A 6 6.37 -11.02 -30.70
C GLY A 6 6.27 -9.70 -29.93
N LEU A 7 5.73 -8.65 -30.55
CA LEU A 7 5.59 -7.34 -29.90
C LEU A 7 4.41 -7.32 -28.91
N VAL A 8 3.34 -8.04 -29.23
CA VAL A 8 2.17 -8.19 -28.37
C VAL A 8 2.51 -9.04 -27.14
N THR A 9 3.23 -10.15 -27.30
CA THR A 9 3.63 -11.00 -26.17
C THR A 9 4.57 -10.28 -25.19
N LEU A 10 5.52 -9.49 -25.70
CA LEU A 10 6.40 -8.69 -24.85
C LEU A 10 5.64 -7.62 -24.06
N GLY A 11 4.65 -6.97 -24.67
CA GLY A 11 3.79 -6.00 -23.97
C GLY A 11 3.01 -6.62 -22.80
N ILE A 12 2.47 -7.82 -23.00
CA ILE A 12 1.70 -8.53 -21.95
C ILE A 12 2.61 -8.94 -20.78
N LEU A 13 3.83 -9.41 -21.06
CA LEU A 13 4.80 -9.80 -20.03
C LEU A 13 5.20 -8.62 -19.13
N ILE A 14 5.37 -7.42 -19.71
CA ILE A 14 5.73 -6.22 -18.93
C ILE A 14 4.59 -5.78 -18.01
N VAL A 15 3.33 -5.85 -18.47
CA VAL A 15 2.16 -5.54 -17.64
C VAL A 15 1.97 -6.59 -16.55
N ALA A 16 2.22 -7.87 -16.84
CA ALA A 16 2.20 -8.94 -15.84
C ALA A 16 3.31 -8.82 -14.78
N CYS A 17 4.42 -8.14 -15.11
CA CYS A 17 5.47 -7.78 -14.15
C CYS A 17 5.25 -6.43 -13.46
N SER A 18 4.16 -5.70 -13.77
CA SER A 18 3.82 -4.49 -13.03
C SER A 18 3.23 -4.86 -11.67
N PRO A 19 3.69 -4.24 -10.56
CA PRO A 19 3.25 -4.65 -9.24
C PRO A 19 1.79 -4.25 -9.01
N GLN A 20 0.98 -5.18 -8.49
CA GLN A 20 -0.40 -4.91 -8.04
C GLN A 20 -0.45 -3.81 -6.95
N PHE A 21 0.67 -3.59 -6.27
CA PHE A 21 0.80 -2.69 -5.13
C PHE A 21 1.72 -1.51 -5.48
N ASP A 22 1.26 -0.31 -5.12
CA ASP A 22 2.03 0.94 -5.21
C ASP A 22 2.85 1.11 -3.93
N TRP A 23 3.87 0.27 -3.78
CA TRP A 23 4.74 0.27 -2.61
C TRP A 23 5.50 1.58 -2.50
N ARG A 24 5.35 2.25 -1.36
CA ARG A 24 6.01 3.52 -1.09
C ARG A 24 6.40 3.66 0.36
N THR A 25 7.57 4.26 0.59
CA THR A 25 8.04 4.60 1.93
C THR A 25 7.43 5.93 2.35
N ILE A 26 6.68 5.92 3.44
CA ILE A 26 6.11 7.10 4.08
C ILE A 26 6.93 7.42 5.30
N LYS A 27 7.43 8.65 5.36
CA LYS A 27 8.06 9.23 6.55
C LYS A 27 7.03 10.12 7.24
N ASN A 28 6.77 9.87 8.51
CA ASN A 28 5.96 10.71 9.35
C ASN A 28 6.86 11.35 10.41
N ASP A 29 7.34 12.55 10.13
CA ASP A 29 8.27 13.26 11.02
C ASP A 29 7.61 13.65 12.34
N ALA A 30 6.30 13.92 12.34
CA ALA A 30 5.54 14.26 13.55
C ALA A 30 5.47 13.08 14.54
N GLN A 31 5.39 11.86 14.02
CA GLN A 31 5.34 10.63 14.81
C GLN A 31 6.69 9.88 14.87
N GLY A 32 7.71 10.39 14.19
CA GLY A 32 9.08 9.89 14.24
C GLY A 32 9.32 8.51 13.60
N TYR A 33 8.50 8.08 12.64
CA TYR A 33 8.68 6.79 11.96
C TYR A 33 8.77 6.89 10.45
N SER A 34 9.28 5.80 9.86
CA SER A 34 9.29 5.57 8.43
C SER A 34 8.84 4.13 8.16
N ALA A 35 7.80 3.96 7.36
CA ALA A 35 7.23 2.64 7.06
C ALA A 35 6.91 2.51 5.57
N MET A 36 6.90 1.26 5.07
CA MET A 36 6.55 0.97 3.68
C MET A 36 5.09 0.54 3.62
N PHE A 37 4.29 1.21 2.78
CA PHE A 37 2.89 0.88 2.57
C PHE A 37 2.68 0.38 1.14
N PRO A 38 1.83 -0.65 0.92
CA PRO A 38 1.53 -1.20 -0.41
C PRO A 38 0.64 -0.30 -1.28
N SER A 39 0.13 0.79 -0.71
CA SER A 39 -0.65 1.80 -1.41
C SER A 39 -0.68 3.10 -0.60
N LYS A 40 -1.50 4.08 -1.02
CA LYS A 40 -1.69 5.30 -0.26
C LYS A 40 -2.37 5.03 1.08
N PRO A 41 -1.70 5.27 2.23
CA PRO A 41 -2.30 5.04 3.52
C PRO A 41 -3.44 6.04 3.76
N GLN A 42 -4.44 5.58 4.49
CA GLN A 42 -5.55 6.36 5.01
C GLN A 42 -5.43 6.44 6.53
N LEU A 43 -5.99 7.51 7.10
CA LEU A 43 -6.07 7.69 8.54
C LEU A 43 -7.41 7.18 9.05
N ILE A 44 -7.38 6.49 10.18
CA ILE A 44 -8.57 6.12 10.95
C ILE A 44 -8.36 6.47 12.41
N GLU A 45 -9.37 7.11 12.99
CA GLU A 45 -9.45 7.33 14.43
C GLU A 45 -10.39 6.30 15.05
N ARG A 46 -9.96 5.72 16.16
CA ARG A 46 -10.77 4.75 16.91
C ARG A 46 -10.51 4.87 18.40
N SER A 47 -11.52 4.55 19.20
CA SER A 47 -11.34 4.37 20.65
C SER A 47 -11.06 2.90 20.92
N ILE A 48 -9.97 2.61 21.64
CA ILE A 48 -9.67 1.28 22.14
C ILE A 48 -9.78 1.30 23.67
N ASN A 49 -10.32 0.24 24.24
CA ASN A 49 -10.32 0.08 25.68
C ASN A 49 -9.05 -0.69 26.08
N TYR A 50 -8.23 -0.08 26.93
CA TYR A 50 -7.04 -0.68 27.49
C TYR A 50 -7.13 -0.63 29.02
N GLN A 51 -7.20 -1.80 29.65
CA GLN A 51 -7.50 -1.93 31.08
C GLN A 51 -8.81 -1.20 31.45
N GLN A 52 -8.75 -0.25 32.38
CA GLN A 52 -9.90 0.55 32.82
C GLN A 52 -9.98 1.91 32.11
N THR A 53 -9.21 2.13 31.03
CA THR A 53 -9.13 3.41 30.33
C THR A 53 -9.49 3.28 28.85
N SER A 54 -10.28 4.22 28.34
CA SER A 54 -10.52 4.35 26.90
C SER A 54 -9.47 5.27 26.28
N LEU A 55 -8.71 4.75 25.33
CA LEU A 55 -7.65 5.46 24.62
C LEU A 55 -8.13 5.81 23.22
N LYS A 56 -7.98 7.08 22.83
CA LYS A 56 -8.12 7.49 21.43
C LYS A 56 -6.84 7.12 20.67
N GLN A 57 -7.00 6.40 19.57
CA GLN A 57 -5.91 5.95 18.73
C GLN A 57 -6.15 6.37 17.28
N THR A 58 -5.14 7.01 16.69
CA THR A 58 -5.09 7.30 15.25
C THR A 58 -4.15 6.30 14.59
N LEU A 59 -4.57 5.69 13.49
CA LEU A 59 -3.80 4.71 12.73
C LEU A 59 -3.69 5.11 11.26
N GLU A 60 -2.51 4.88 10.69
CA GLU A 60 -2.30 4.87 9.24
C GLU A 60 -2.39 3.44 8.73
N PHE A 61 -3.22 3.18 7.73
CA PHE A 61 -3.39 1.85 7.16
C PHE A 61 -3.56 1.90 5.65
N ALA A 62 -3.16 0.81 4.97
CA ALA A 62 -3.39 0.62 3.54
C ALA A 62 -4.14 -0.70 3.35
N LYS A 63 -5.31 -0.65 2.70
CA LYS A 63 -6.05 -1.87 2.39
C LYS A 63 -5.37 -2.63 1.25
N VAL A 64 -5.20 -3.92 1.45
CA VAL A 64 -4.76 -4.87 0.42
C VAL A 64 -6.01 -5.65 0.01
N ASN A 65 -6.33 -5.63 -1.28
CA ASN A 65 -7.36 -6.51 -1.84
C ASN A 65 -6.64 -7.83 -2.14
N GLU A 66 -7.09 -8.92 -1.50
CA GLU A 66 -6.65 -10.30 -1.79
C GLU A 66 -7.31 -10.86 -3.05
#